data_AF-A0A482TS15-F1
#
_entry.id   AF-A0A482TS15-F1
#
_cell.length_a   1.000
_cell.length_b   1.000
_cell.length_c   1.000
_cell.angle_alpha   90.00
_cell.angle_beta   90.00
_cell.angle_gamma   90.00
#
_symmetry.space_group_name_H-M   'P 1'
#
loop_
_entity.id
_entity.type
_entity.pdbx_description
1 polymer ?
#
loop_
_entity_poly.entity_id
_entity_poly.type
_entity_poly.pdbx_seq_one_letter_code
_entity_poly.pdbx_strand_id
1 'polypeptide(L)'
;MMEGVAQAGFYTWDPNGVEHVLNEVLSVADHAELPYSWDGDEPATATDIGLGDVLLLHADETEFRIRFEPDDEIERRLKRFLGLSTSARYLVGTDEHGDQYEGYTATFVDLIRRLSIALEPDYVSVGHPVKDVRPSPLEIMPTEGVFEIERLPWLSVYSPSLIDQFGWTDRISASPAWKVDQLDTGAVLLIKTQEPWADVSRDHPLDKHLLDGDDA
;
A
#
# COMPACT_ATOMS: atom_id res chain seq x y z
N MET A 1 -16.06 1.49 -15.32
CA MET A 1 -15.96 1.64 -13.86
C MET A 1 -15.62 0.27 -13.30
N MET A 2 -14.52 0.15 -12.56
CA MET A 2 -14.05 -1.13 -12.03
C MET A 2 -14.81 -1.48 -10.75
N GLU A 3 -15.36 -2.69 -10.67
CA GLU A 3 -16.02 -3.20 -9.46
C GLU A 3 -15.01 -3.97 -8.58
N GLY A 4 -15.20 -3.89 -7.26
CA GLY A 4 -14.38 -4.59 -6.27
C GLY A 4 -13.81 -3.68 -5.18
N VAL A 5 -12.89 -4.24 -4.40
CA VAL A 5 -12.26 -3.56 -3.26
C VAL A 5 -10.78 -3.36 -3.57
N ALA A 6 -10.36 -2.11 -3.62
CA ALA A 6 -8.95 -1.75 -3.61
C ALA A 6 -8.41 -2.00 -2.21
N GLN A 7 -7.30 -2.73 -2.07
CA GLN A 7 -6.74 -3.03 -0.77
C GLN A 7 -5.23 -2.79 -0.77
N ALA A 8 -4.81 -1.81 0.03
CA ALA A 8 -3.43 -1.62 0.44
C ALA A 8 -3.12 -2.54 1.63
N GLY A 9 -2.07 -3.34 1.52
CA GLY A 9 -1.46 -4.03 2.65
C GLY A 9 -0.15 -3.36 3.03
N PHE A 10 0.05 -3.08 4.31
CA PHE A 10 1.31 -2.61 4.86
C PHE A 10 1.99 -3.77 5.56
N TYR A 11 3.27 -3.95 5.23
CA TYR A 11 4.03 -5.13 5.57
C TYR A 11 5.36 -4.75 6.21
N THR A 12 5.77 -5.51 7.22
CA THR A 12 7.07 -5.33 7.87
C THR A 12 7.62 -6.65 8.40
N TRP A 13 8.94 -6.73 8.55
CA TRP A 13 9.62 -7.86 9.19
C TRP A 13 9.42 -7.87 10.70
N ASP A 14 9.26 -6.70 11.31
CA ASP A 14 9.20 -6.53 12.77
C ASP A 14 8.04 -5.58 13.13
N PRO A 15 6.81 -6.10 13.29
CA PRO A 15 5.65 -5.25 13.51
C PRO A 15 5.74 -4.53 14.85
N ASN A 16 5.51 -3.23 14.79
CA ASN A 16 5.21 -2.45 15.99
C ASN A 16 3.89 -2.96 16.60
N GLY A 17 3.79 -2.89 17.94
CA GLY A 17 2.56 -3.26 18.63
C GLY A 17 1.35 -2.45 18.15
N VAL A 18 0.17 -3.08 18.16
CA VAL A 18 -1.09 -2.49 17.65
C VAL A 18 -1.41 -1.10 18.21
N GLU A 19 -1.02 -0.84 19.46
CA GLU A 19 -1.17 0.48 20.10
C GLU A 19 -0.37 1.57 19.39
N HIS A 20 0.88 1.30 19.03
CA HIS A 20 1.69 2.25 18.27
C HIS A 20 1.08 2.49 16.89
N VAL A 21 0.70 1.42 16.20
CA VAL A 21 0.08 1.51 14.86
C VAL A 21 -1.22 2.33 14.90
N LEU A 22 -2.08 2.08 15.89
CA LEU A 22 -3.32 2.85 16.08
C LEU A 22 -3.02 4.33 16.30
N ASN A 23 -2.11 4.66 17.21
CA ASN A 23 -1.77 6.05 17.52
C ASN A 23 -1.26 6.81 16.30
N GLU A 24 -0.41 6.20 15.48
CA GLU A 24 0.06 6.80 14.23
C GLU A 24 -1.06 6.93 13.19
N VAL A 25 -1.95 5.95 13.06
CA VAL A 25 -3.12 6.04 12.16
C VAL A 25 -4.02 7.20 12.56
N LEU A 26 -4.32 7.36 13.86
CA LEU A 26 -5.16 8.44 14.35
C LEU A 26 -4.47 9.81 14.17
N SER A 27 -3.17 9.91 14.44
CA SER A 27 -2.37 11.11 14.19
C SER A 27 -2.39 11.52 12.72
N VAL A 28 -2.24 10.55 11.81
CA VAL A 28 -2.34 10.78 10.35
C VAL A 28 -3.75 11.22 9.96
N ALA A 29 -4.79 10.59 10.51
CA ALA A 29 -6.18 10.95 10.23
C ALA A 29 -6.50 12.38 10.69
N ASP A 30 -6.09 12.76 11.90
CA ASP A 30 -6.25 14.12 12.45
C ASP A 30 -5.55 15.15 11.57
N HIS A 31 -4.30 14.88 11.18
CA HIS A 31 -3.52 15.80 10.34
C HIS A 31 -4.08 15.91 8.91
N ALA A 32 -4.67 14.83 8.39
CA ALA A 32 -5.36 14.83 7.10
C ALA A 32 -6.80 15.38 7.18
N GLU A 33 -7.24 15.81 8.36
CA GLU A 33 -8.61 16.28 8.63
C GLU A 33 -9.68 15.25 8.23
N LEU A 34 -9.38 13.96 8.41
CA LEU A 34 -10.29 12.85 8.13
C LEU A 34 -11.02 12.46 9.42
N PRO A 35 -12.32 12.76 9.58
CA PRO A 35 -13.09 12.28 10.71
C PRO A 35 -13.07 10.75 10.73
N TYR A 36 -13.11 10.15 11.91
CA TYR A 36 -13.09 8.70 12.03
C TYR A 36 -14.11 8.16 13.03
N SER A 37 -14.50 6.90 12.83
CA SER A 37 -15.41 6.16 13.70
C SER A 37 -15.10 4.66 13.62
N TRP A 38 -15.56 3.88 14.60
CA TRP A 38 -15.45 2.42 14.54
C TRP A 38 -16.68 1.79 13.89
N ASP A 39 -16.48 0.70 13.15
CA ASP A 39 -17.55 -0.17 12.65
C ASP A 39 -18.06 -1.04 13.82
N GLY A 40 -19.00 -0.48 14.58
CA GLY A 40 -19.52 -1.08 15.81
C GLY A 40 -19.09 -0.31 17.05
N ASP A 41 -18.89 -1.04 18.15
CA ASP A 41 -18.43 -0.44 19.41
C ASP A 41 -16.92 -0.17 19.35
N GLU A 42 -16.50 1.00 19.79
CA GLU A 42 -15.09 1.35 19.91
C GLU A 42 -14.39 0.43 20.93
N PRO A 43 -13.23 -0.16 20.58
CA PRO A 43 -12.41 -0.91 21.52
C PRO A 43 -12.04 -0.06 22.75
N ALA A 44 -12.20 -0.63 23.95
CA ALA A 44 -11.94 0.11 25.19
C ALA A 44 -10.45 0.48 25.34
N THR A 45 -9.56 -0.34 24.78
CA THR A 45 -8.12 -0.12 24.71
C THR A 45 -7.57 -0.64 23.38
N ALA A 46 -6.36 -0.19 22.98
CA ALA A 46 -5.72 -0.69 21.77
C ALA A 46 -5.44 -2.20 21.81
N THR A 47 -5.22 -2.77 23.00
CA THR A 47 -5.03 -4.22 23.18
C THR A 47 -6.29 -5.04 22.96
N ASP A 48 -7.46 -4.39 22.94
CA ASP A 48 -8.75 -5.04 22.65
C ASP A 48 -9.04 -5.10 21.14
N ILE A 49 -8.20 -4.47 20.30
CA ILE A 49 -8.34 -4.52 18.84
C ILE A 49 -8.09 -5.94 18.34
N GLY A 50 -9.15 -6.60 17.89
CA GLY A 50 -9.16 -7.98 17.42
C GLY A 50 -9.46 -8.15 15.92
N LEU A 51 -9.52 -9.41 15.51
CA LEU A 51 -9.91 -9.86 14.16
C LEU A 51 -11.37 -9.50 13.87
N GLY A 52 -11.61 -8.28 13.43
CA GLY A 52 -12.96 -7.80 13.10
C GLY A 52 -13.13 -6.31 13.29
N ASP A 53 -12.29 -5.69 14.11
CA ASP A 53 -12.38 -4.25 14.35
C ASP A 53 -11.93 -3.49 13.11
N VAL A 54 -12.78 -2.55 12.70
CA VAL A 54 -12.55 -1.72 11.53
C VAL A 54 -12.71 -0.26 11.93
N LEU A 55 -11.64 0.50 11.78
CA LEU A 55 -11.67 1.94 11.87
C LEU A 55 -12.05 2.51 10.50
N LEU A 56 -13.07 3.36 10.46
CA LEU A 56 -13.55 4.04 9.27
C LEU A 56 -13.00 5.45 9.27
N LEU A 57 -12.26 5.83 8.23
CA LEU A 57 -11.85 7.22 7.97
C LEU A 57 -12.75 7.81 6.90
N HIS A 58 -13.46 8.89 7.20
CA HIS A 58 -14.45 9.51 6.34
C HIS A 58 -13.79 10.53 5.42
N ALA A 59 -13.97 10.35 4.12
CA ALA A 59 -13.48 11.24 3.08
C ALA A 59 -14.62 11.54 2.09
N ASP A 60 -15.05 12.79 2.06
CA ASP A 60 -16.23 13.25 1.33
C ASP A 60 -17.49 12.43 1.71
N GLU A 61 -18.20 11.85 0.74
CA GLU A 61 -19.38 10.98 0.93
C GLU A 61 -19.00 9.48 0.99
N THR A 62 -17.74 9.18 1.26
CA THR A 62 -17.20 7.81 1.23
C THR A 62 -16.27 7.53 2.41
N GLU A 63 -15.81 6.30 2.54
CA GLU A 63 -15.00 5.86 3.68
C GLU A 63 -13.81 5.01 3.23
N PHE A 64 -12.69 5.17 3.93
CA PHE A 64 -11.60 4.22 3.95
C PHE A 64 -11.74 3.30 5.15
N ARG A 65 -11.56 2.00 4.94
CA ARG A 65 -11.64 0.98 6.00
C ARG A 65 -10.24 0.55 6.39
N ILE A 66 -9.87 0.82 7.63
CA ILE A 66 -8.62 0.39 8.26
C ILE A 66 -8.88 -0.86 9.08
N ARG A 67 -8.12 -1.92 8.79
CA ARG A 67 -8.07 -3.15 9.58
C ARG A 67 -6.68 -3.29 10.18
N PHE A 68 -6.63 -3.55 11.47
CA PHE A 68 -5.42 -3.95 12.17
C PHE A 68 -5.33 -5.48 12.11
N GLU A 69 -4.16 -6.00 11.74
CA GLU A 69 -3.93 -7.44 11.73
C GLU A 69 -3.23 -7.80 13.05
N PRO A 70 -3.72 -8.80 13.81
CA PRO A 70 -3.04 -9.23 15.02
C PRO A 70 -1.68 -9.86 14.67
N ASP A 71 -0.77 -9.81 15.64
CA ASP A 71 0.60 -10.31 15.48
C ASP A 71 0.68 -11.85 15.35
N ASP A 72 -0.43 -12.52 15.69
CA ASP A 72 -0.60 -13.96 15.67
C ASP A 72 -1.50 -14.38 14.50
N GLU A 73 -0.95 -15.15 13.55
CA GLU A 73 -1.55 -16.42 13.06
C GLU A 73 -0.87 -17.03 11.83
N ILE A 74 0.17 -16.44 11.23
CA ILE A 74 0.84 -17.06 10.07
C ILE A 74 2.35 -16.99 10.21
N GLU A 75 3.04 -18.12 10.03
CA GLU A 75 4.51 -18.26 9.92
C GLU A 75 5.07 -17.52 8.69
N ARG A 76 4.73 -16.24 8.52
CA ARG A 76 5.25 -15.38 7.46
C ARG A 76 6.37 -14.53 8.05
N ARG A 77 7.51 -14.48 7.35
CA ARG A 77 8.63 -13.61 7.73
C ARG A 77 8.24 -12.14 7.58
N LEU A 78 7.58 -11.79 6.48
CA LEU A 78 7.03 -10.46 6.27
C LEU A 78 5.57 -10.46 6.74
N LYS A 79 5.28 -9.77 7.82
CA LYS A 79 3.95 -9.71 8.43
C LYS A 79 3.16 -8.53 7.90
N ARG A 80 1.90 -8.77 7.54
CA ARG A 80 0.96 -7.67 7.30
C ARG A 80 0.47 -7.18 8.66
N PHE A 81 0.57 -5.89 8.94
CA PHE A 81 0.14 -5.32 10.22
C PHE A 81 -1.00 -4.30 10.06
N LEU A 82 -1.16 -3.73 8.86
CA LEU A 82 -2.24 -2.80 8.53
C LEU A 82 -2.85 -3.13 7.16
N GLY A 83 -4.16 -3.04 7.09
CA GLY A 83 -4.93 -3.07 5.85
C GLY A 83 -5.72 -1.80 5.68
N LEU A 84 -5.56 -1.13 4.55
CA LEU A 84 -6.38 0.01 4.14
C LEU A 84 -7.18 -0.41 2.90
N SER A 85 -8.49 -0.16 2.88
CA SER A 85 -9.33 -0.54 1.76
C SER A 85 -10.44 0.44 1.44
N THR A 86 -10.84 0.48 0.17
CA THR A 86 -11.98 1.25 -0.33
C THR A 86 -12.59 0.56 -1.55
N SER A 87 -13.77 1.02 -2.00
CA SER A 87 -14.34 0.56 -3.25
C SER A 87 -13.55 1.10 -4.44
N ALA A 88 -13.08 0.20 -5.31
CA ALA A 88 -12.30 0.56 -6.51
C ALA A 88 -13.06 1.48 -7.47
N ARG A 89 -14.41 1.49 -7.39
CA ARG A 89 -15.27 2.34 -8.24
C ARG A 89 -15.04 3.84 -8.06
N TYR A 90 -14.50 4.23 -6.90
CA TYR A 90 -14.23 5.64 -6.55
C TYR A 90 -12.81 6.06 -6.90
N LEU A 91 -11.94 5.13 -7.30
CA LEU A 91 -10.57 5.41 -7.70
C LEU A 91 -10.55 5.72 -9.20
N VAL A 92 -10.77 6.99 -9.52
CA VAL A 92 -10.90 7.51 -10.88
C VAL A 92 -10.11 8.79 -11.07
N GLY A 93 -9.77 9.08 -12.33
CA GLY A 93 -9.44 10.43 -12.80
C GLY A 93 -8.06 10.94 -12.40
N THR A 94 -7.52 11.77 -13.28
CA THR A 94 -6.41 12.70 -12.98
C THR A 94 -6.91 14.11 -13.20
N ASP A 95 -6.07 15.08 -12.85
CA ASP A 95 -6.23 16.46 -13.30
C ASP A 95 -6.30 16.57 -14.84
N GLU A 96 -6.64 17.76 -15.33
CA GLU A 96 -6.81 18.04 -16.76
C GLU A 96 -5.56 17.70 -17.61
N HIS A 97 -4.38 17.71 -16.99
CA HIS A 97 -3.10 17.46 -17.65
C HIS A 97 -2.64 16.01 -17.55
N GLY A 98 -3.19 15.21 -16.62
CA GLY A 98 -2.76 13.83 -16.39
C GLY A 98 -1.54 13.70 -15.47
N ASP A 99 -1.17 14.78 -14.79
CA ASP A 99 0.05 14.88 -14.00
C ASP A 99 -0.18 14.48 -12.53
N GLN A 100 -1.42 14.59 -12.03
CA GLN A 100 -1.76 14.27 -10.65
C GLN A 100 -3.12 13.60 -10.54
N TYR A 101 -3.30 12.78 -9.49
CA TYR A 101 -4.64 12.36 -9.10
C TYR A 101 -5.42 13.52 -8.50
N GLU A 102 -6.73 13.49 -8.65
CA GLU A 102 -7.65 14.45 -8.01
C GLU A 102 -8.70 13.72 -7.16
N GLY A 103 -9.37 14.49 -6.30
CA GLY A 103 -10.48 14.03 -5.46
C GLY A 103 -10.10 12.82 -4.61
N TYR A 104 -11.03 11.86 -4.54
CA TYR A 104 -10.90 10.69 -3.67
C TYR A 104 -9.66 9.82 -3.96
N THR A 105 -9.26 9.71 -5.23
CA THR A 105 -8.04 8.98 -5.61
C THR A 105 -6.79 9.67 -5.04
N ALA A 106 -6.74 11.00 -5.10
CA ALA A 106 -5.66 11.77 -4.50
C ALA A 106 -5.59 11.55 -2.98
N THR A 107 -6.75 11.59 -2.30
CA THR A 107 -6.84 11.33 -0.86
C THR A 107 -6.37 9.92 -0.50
N PHE A 108 -6.73 8.91 -1.29
CA PHE A 108 -6.30 7.53 -1.06
C PHE A 108 -4.77 7.37 -1.18
N VAL A 109 -4.17 7.95 -2.23
CA VAL A 109 -2.72 7.90 -2.44
C VAL A 109 -1.96 8.70 -1.40
N ASP A 110 -2.46 9.89 -1.02
CA ASP A 110 -1.86 10.71 0.03
C ASP A 110 -1.96 10.04 1.41
N LEU A 111 -3.07 9.35 1.70
CA LEU A 111 -3.20 8.56 2.93
C LEU A 111 -2.17 7.42 2.98
N ILE A 112 -1.98 6.69 1.87
CA ILE A 112 -0.92 5.66 1.80
C ILE A 112 0.45 6.29 2.04
N ARG A 113 0.75 7.41 1.37
CA ARG A 113 2.01 8.14 1.54
C ARG A 113 2.27 8.53 3.00
N ARG A 114 1.31 9.16 3.66
CA ARG A 114 1.43 9.61 5.06
C ARG A 114 1.59 8.44 6.02
N LEU A 115 0.79 7.38 5.85
CA LEU A 115 0.92 6.16 6.64
C LEU A 115 2.28 5.50 6.42
N SER A 116 2.81 5.50 5.19
CA SER A 116 4.15 4.97 4.91
C SER A 116 5.27 5.79 5.53
N ILE A 117 5.09 7.10 5.72
CA ILE A 117 6.05 7.94 6.44
C ILE A 117 5.96 7.68 7.95
N ALA A 118 4.74 7.61 8.50
CA ALA A 118 4.53 7.47 9.94
C ALA A 118 4.86 6.06 10.47
N LEU A 119 4.54 5.02 9.71
CA LEU A 119 4.66 3.63 10.13
C LEU A 119 5.92 2.94 9.61
N GLU A 120 6.64 3.57 8.68
CA GLU A 120 7.87 3.05 8.06
C GLU A 120 7.79 1.55 7.66
N PRO A 121 6.76 1.12 6.91
CA PRO A 121 6.64 -0.27 6.48
C PRO A 121 7.81 -0.66 5.56
N ASP A 122 8.22 -1.93 5.61
CA ASP A 122 9.18 -2.46 4.64
C ASP A 122 8.58 -2.47 3.23
N TYR A 123 7.29 -2.81 3.12
CA TYR A 123 6.59 -2.89 1.85
C TYR A 123 5.13 -2.46 1.98
N VAL A 124 4.63 -1.73 0.98
CA VAL A 124 3.20 -1.51 0.78
C VAL A 124 2.81 -2.00 -0.61
N SER A 125 1.68 -2.67 -0.71
CA SER A 125 1.14 -3.15 -1.98
C SER A 125 -0.34 -2.87 -2.09
N VAL A 126 -0.77 -2.24 -3.19
CA VAL A 126 -2.19 -2.12 -3.54
C VAL A 126 -2.56 -3.23 -4.52
N GLY A 127 -3.26 -4.25 -4.00
CA GLY A 127 -3.70 -5.40 -4.77
C GLY A 127 -4.73 -5.03 -5.84
N HIS A 128 -4.83 -5.86 -6.88
CA HIS A 128 -5.89 -5.73 -7.88
C HIS A 128 -7.26 -6.06 -7.25
N PRO A 129 -8.32 -5.30 -7.54
CA PRO A 129 -9.62 -5.46 -6.88
C PRO A 129 -10.34 -6.78 -7.24
N VAL A 130 -9.96 -7.39 -8.36
CA VAL A 130 -10.35 -8.75 -8.76
C VAL A 130 -9.32 -9.74 -8.22
N LYS A 131 -9.75 -10.60 -7.27
CA LYS A 131 -8.88 -11.56 -6.55
C LYS A 131 -8.08 -12.51 -7.44
N ASP A 132 -8.61 -12.87 -8.60
CA ASP A 132 -7.99 -13.83 -9.52
C ASP A 132 -7.04 -13.16 -10.53
N VAL A 133 -7.07 -11.82 -10.63
CA VAL A 133 -6.12 -11.05 -11.44
C VAL A 133 -4.92 -10.75 -10.55
N ARG A 134 -4.09 -11.79 -10.40
CA ARG A 134 -2.80 -11.77 -9.71
C ARG A 134 -1.86 -10.67 -10.25
N PRO A 135 -0.82 -10.24 -9.52
CA PRO A 135 -0.16 -10.97 -8.43
C PRO A 135 -0.98 -10.88 -7.13
N SER A 136 -1.32 -12.04 -6.58
CA SER A 136 -1.76 -12.10 -5.18
C SER A 136 -0.55 -11.70 -4.32
N PRO A 137 -0.72 -10.99 -3.19
CA PRO A 137 0.38 -10.75 -2.24
C PRO A 137 1.14 -12.03 -1.87
N LEU A 138 0.52 -13.22 -2.00
CA LEU A 138 1.13 -14.53 -1.80
C LEU A 138 2.17 -14.96 -2.86
N GLU A 139 2.16 -14.38 -4.07
CA GLU A 139 3.21 -14.55 -5.10
C GLU A 139 4.34 -13.50 -4.96
N ILE A 140 4.24 -12.68 -3.93
CA ILE A 140 5.18 -11.59 -3.61
C ILE A 140 5.91 -11.91 -2.29
N MET A 141 5.65 -13.05 -1.63
CA MET A 141 6.20 -13.33 -0.30
C MET A 141 7.46 -14.20 -0.34
N PRO A 142 8.48 -13.92 0.48
CA PRO A 142 9.67 -14.75 0.56
C PRO A 142 9.29 -16.06 1.23
N THR A 143 9.36 -17.17 0.49
CA THR A 143 9.32 -18.51 1.10
C THR A 143 10.68 -18.87 1.71
N GLU A 144 11.79 -18.36 1.15
CA GLU A 144 13.16 -18.65 1.63
C GLU A 144 14.11 -17.45 1.47
N GLY A 145 14.16 -16.54 2.45
CA GLY A 145 15.27 -15.59 2.65
C GLY A 145 15.40 -14.43 1.66
N VAL A 146 14.92 -14.57 0.42
CA VAL A 146 14.89 -13.53 -0.61
C VAL A 146 13.43 -13.18 -0.88
N PHE A 147 13.06 -11.92 -0.62
CA PHE A 147 11.77 -11.38 -1.04
C PHE A 147 11.83 -11.30 -2.56
N GLU A 148 10.97 -12.04 -3.25
CA GLU A 148 10.93 -12.08 -4.72
C GLU A 148 9.61 -11.48 -5.20
N ILE A 149 9.68 -10.63 -6.22
CA ILE A 149 8.51 -10.03 -6.84
C ILE A 149 8.46 -10.48 -8.30
N GLU A 150 7.44 -11.26 -8.64
CA GLU A 150 7.23 -11.66 -10.04
C GLU A 150 6.55 -10.57 -10.89
N ARG A 151 5.86 -9.63 -10.25
CA ARG A 151 5.11 -8.56 -10.93
C ARG A 151 4.83 -7.39 -10.00
N LEU A 152 5.00 -6.19 -10.51
CA LEU A 152 4.78 -4.96 -9.75
C LEU A 152 3.28 -4.59 -9.71
N PRO A 153 2.74 -4.21 -8.53
CA PRO A 153 1.36 -3.76 -8.39
C PRO A 153 1.15 -2.40 -9.07
N TRP A 154 -0.11 -1.93 -9.12
CA TRP A 154 -0.40 -0.58 -9.59
C TRP A 154 0.27 0.49 -8.72
N LEU A 155 0.19 0.33 -7.39
CA LEU A 155 0.81 1.21 -6.42
C LEU A 155 1.55 0.38 -5.38
N SER A 156 2.78 0.78 -5.07
CA SER A 156 3.60 0.18 -4.02
C SER A 156 4.51 1.18 -3.35
N VAL A 157 4.92 0.88 -2.12
CA VAL A 157 6.01 1.57 -1.43
C VAL A 157 7.08 0.56 -1.07
N TYR A 158 8.34 0.88 -1.35
CA TYR A 158 9.49 0.04 -1.03
C TYR A 158 10.42 0.77 -0.06
N SER A 159 10.75 0.15 1.06
CA SER A 159 11.75 0.67 1.98
C SER A 159 13.15 0.69 1.34
N PRO A 160 14.09 1.49 1.87
CA PRO A 160 15.48 1.48 1.40
C PRO A 160 16.13 0.08 1.47
N SER A 161 15.80 -0.71 2.49
CA SER A 161 16.32 -2.07 2.67
C SER A 161 15.86 -3.01 1.56
N LEU A 162 14.60 -2.92 1.13
CA LEU A 162 14.11 -3.71 0.00
C LEU A 162 14.69 -3.24 -1.34
N ILE A 163 14.82 -1.93 -1.54
CA ILE A 163 15.43 -1.38 -2.75
C ILE A 163 16.87 -1.89 -2.91
N ASP A 164 17.65 -1.91 -1.82
CA ASP A 164 19.01 -2.46 -1.80
C ASP A 164 19.00 -3.98 -2.06
N GLN A 165 18.13 -4.71 -1.37
CA GLN A 165 17.97 -6.16 -1.57
C GLN A 165 17.66 -6.54 -3.02
N PHE A 166 16.87 -5.73 -3.72
CA PHE A 166 16.54 -5.92 -5.14
C PHE A 166 17.59 -5.40 -6.12
N GLY A 167 18.64 -4.72 -5.65
CA GLY A 167 19.60 -4.05 -6.52
C GLY A 167 18.93 -2.96 -7.37
N TRP A 168 17.98 -2.22 -6.79
CA TRP A 168 17.20 -1.18 -7.47
C TRP A 168 17.74 0.24 -7.27
N THR A 169 18.72 0.42 -6.39
CA THR A 169 19.24 1.72 -5.95
C THR A 169 19.51 2.70 -7.09
N ASP A 170 20.16 2.24 -8.17
CA ASP A 170 20.54 3.10 -9.29
C ASP A 170 19.45 3.24 -10.38
N ARG A 171 18.41 2.41 -10.33
CA ARG A 171 17.43 2.28 -11.43
C ARG A 171 16.01 2.68 -11.05
N ILE A 172 15.63 2.64 -9.77
CA ILE A 172 14.25 2.88 -9.35
C ILE A 172 13.77 4.29 -9.67
N SER A 173 14.65 5.29 -9.58
CA SER A 173 14.36 6.69 -9.89
C SER A 173 14.18 6.95 -11.40
N ALA A 174 14.80 6.12 -12.24
CA ALA A 174 14.68 6.17 -13.71
C ALA A 174 13.59 5.22 -14.25
N SER A 175 12.80 4.61 -13.35
CA SER A 175 11.73 3.69 -13.70
C SER A 175 10.73 4.32 -14.67
N PRO A 176 10.31 3.62 -15.74
CA PRO A 176 9.26 4.07 -16.65
C PRO A 176 7.86 3.86 -16.03
N ALA A 177 7.69 4.28 -14.78
CA ALA A 177 6.42 4.34 -14.07
C ALA A 177 5.74 5.68 -14.35
N TRP A 178 4.44 5.77 -14.10
CA TRP A 178 3.76 7.07 -14.15
C TRP A 178 4.27 8.03 -13.08
N LYS A 179 4.52 7.54 -11.85
CA LYS A 179 5.18 8.31 -10.79
C LYS A 179 6.19 7.50 -10.00
N VAL A 180 7.25 8.19 -9.60
CA VAL A 180 8.27 7.73 -8.66
C VAL A 180 8.56 8.86 -7.68
N ASP A 181 8.17 8.70 -6.42
CA ASP A 181 8.36 9.71 -5.38
C ASP A 181 9.19 9.12 -4.23
N GLN A 182 10.31 9.77 -3.91
CA GLN A 182 11.08 9.45 -2.71
C GLN A 182 10.43 10.12 -1.49
N LEU A 183 10.18 9.34 -0.45
CA LEU A 183 9.63 9.80 0.82
C LEU A 183 10.75 10.29 1.75
N ASP A 184 10.40 11.05 2.78
CA ASP A 184 11.39 11.61 3.74
C ASP A 184 12.15 10.52 4.51
N THR A 185 11.58 9.31 4.59
CA THR A 185 12.19 8.10 5.18
C THR A 185 13.19 7.42 4.24
N GLY A 186 13.32 7.91 3.00
CA GLY A 186 14.10 7.29 1.94
C GLY A 186 13.38 6.18 1.19
N ALA A 187 12.21 5.73 1.65
CA ALA A 187 11.36 4.80 0.91
C ALA A 187 10.88 5.41 -0.41
N VAL A 188 10.54 4.57 -1.38
CA VAL A 188 10.06 5.01 -2.70
C VAL A 188 8.62 4.57 -2.91
N LEU A 189 7.73 5.55 -3.12
CA LEU A 189 6.38 5.35 -3.63
C LEU A 189 6.45 5.24 -5.16
N LEU A 190 5.92 4.15 -5.69
CA LEU A 190 5.92 3.83 -7.12
C LEU A 190 4.48 3.64 -7.59
N ILE A 191 4.07 4.41 -8.60
CA ILE A 191 2.76 4.28 -9.24
C ILE A 191 2.97 3.90 -10.70
N LYS A 192 2.64 2.65 -11.03
CA LYS A 192 2.94 2.02 -12.32
C LYS A 192 2.23 2.72 -13.47
N THR A 193 0.93 2.96 -13.34
CA THR A 193 0.07 3.50 -14.40
C THR A 193 -0.78 4.67 -13.91
N GLN A 194 -1.07 5.60 -14.82
CA GLN A 194 -1.95 6.75 -14.57
C GLN A 194 -3.35 6.29 -14.17
N GLU A 195 -4.02 5.48 -14.99
CA GLU A 195 -5.30 4.89 -14.60
C GLU A 195 -5.06 3.67 -13.68
N PRO A 196 -5.74 3.58 -12.53
CA PRO A 196 -5.60 2.45 -11.62
C PRO A 196 -5.81 1.11 -12.32
N TRP A 197 -4.80 0.24 -12.21
CA TRP A 197 -4.76 -1.10 -12.83
C TRP A 197 -4.91 -1.16 -14.36
N ALA A 198 -4.78 -0.04 -15.07
CA ALA A 198 -4.67 -0.08 -16.52
C ALA A 198 -3.36 -0.77 -16.92
N ASP A 199 -3.42 -1.72 -17.87
CA ASP A 199 -2.26 -2.43 -18.42
C ASP A 199 -1.19 -2.85 -17.40
N VAL A 200 -1.62 -3.35 -16.24
CA VAL A 200 -0.68 -3.82 -15.21
C VAL A 200 0.06 -5.09 -15.63
N SER A 201 0.06 -5.51 -16.91
CA SER A 201 0.60 -6.78 -17.42
C SER A 201 2.08 -7.03 -17.03
N ARG A 202 2.52 -8.29 -17.11
CA ARG A 202 3.94 -8.68 -16.90
C ARG A 202 4.87 -8.05 -17.95
N ASP A 203 4.33 -7.68 -19.11
CA ASP A 203 5.10 -7.08 -20.21
C ASP A 203 5.33 -5.57 -20.06
N HIS A 204 4.78 -4.96 -19.01
CA HIS A 204 4.89 -3.53 -18.77
C HIS A 204 6.37 -3.10 -18.67
N PRO A 205 6.77 -1.97 -19.28
CA PRO A 205 8.17 -1.53 -19.28
C PRO A 205 8.80 -1.41 -17.89
N LEU A 206 7.99 -1.06 -16.89
CA LEU A 206 8.40 -0.99 -15.48
C LEU A 206 8.88 -2.34 -14.93
N ASP A 207 8.14 -3.41 -15.19
CA ASP A 207 8.47 -4.75 -14.71
C ASP A 207 9.75 -5.21 -15.39
N LYS A 208 9.92 -4.97 -16.69
CA LYS A 208 11.18 -5.27 -17.40
C LYS A 208 12.37 -4.51 -16.82
N HIS A 209 12.18 -3.22 -16.53
CA HIS A 209 13.25 -2.36 -16.00
C HIS A 209 13.72 -2.76 -14.60
N LEU A 210 12.78 -3.16 -13.73
CA LEU A 210 13.08 -3.47 -12.33
C LEU A 210 13.28 -4.97 -12.06
N LEU A 211 12.55 -5.85 -12.73
CA LEU A 211 12.59 -7.29 -12.47
C LEU A 211 13.60 -8.01 -13.38
N ASP A 212 13.76 -7.60 -14.64
CA ASP A 212 14.67 -8.27 -15.59
C ASP A 212 16.12 -7.72 -15.50
N GLY A 213 16.54 -7.24 -14.33
CA GLY A 213 17.85 -6.60 -14.13
C GLY A 213 19.03 -7.52 -14.40
N ASP A 214 19.63 -7.36 -15.58
CA ASP A 214 20.85 -7.95 -16.12
C ASP A 214 21.09 -9.43 -15.76
N ASP A 215 20.67 -10.32 -16.67
CA ASP A 215 21.48 -11.50 -17.01
C ASP A 215 22.85 -11.01 -17.54
N ALA A 216 23.77 -10.63 -16.64
CA ALA A 216 25.16 -10.31 -16.97
C ALA A 216 26.13 -10.93 -15.96
#